data_AF-A0A915CZ65-F1
#
_entry.id   AF-A0A915CZ65-F1
#
_cell.length_a   1.000
_cell.length_b   1.000
_cell.length_c   1.000
_cell.angle_alpha   90.00
_cell.angle_beta   90.00
_cell.angle_gamma   90.00
#
_symmetry.space_group_name_H-M   'P 1'
#
loop_
_entity.id
_entity.type
_entity.pdbx_description
1 polymer ?
#
loop_
_entity_poly.entity_id
_entity_poly.type
_entity_poly.pdbx_seq_one_letter_code
_entity_poly.pdbx_strand_id
1 'polypeptide(L)'
;MLNVTYQACTELVEFPFKLYFNEPIQSIKELTRSHDLPEPFDSSRLWLIVSSSDSHRAESQPTTFINTTEAAEICSFVEYLRPGGNDLSNLVVICAYGSQHRVLYRQFAMKNICVPCHTVDSFMGQESDIVVISLSRTSRTTKGFYETNL
;
A
#
# COMPACT_ATOMS: atom_id res chain seq x y z
N MET A 1 -11.19 16.09 20.79
CA MET A 1 -10.53 15.04 20.00
C MET A 1 -11.62 14.18 19.40
N LEU A 2 -11.60 13.88 18.10
CA LEU A 2 -12.54 12.94 17.49
C LEU A 2 -11.98 11.53 17.70
N ASN A 3 -12.74 10.66 18.36
CA ASN A 3 -12.34 9.29 18.75
C ASN A 3 -13.15 8.20 18.02
N VAL A 4 -13.83 8.58 16.95
CA VAL A 4 -14.63 7.69 16.10
C VAL A 4 -14.08 7.77 14.69
N THR A 5 -13.88 6.63 14.04
CA THR A 5 -13.52 6.55 12.62
C THR A 5 -14.58 5.85 11.80
N TYR A 6 -14.73 6.32 10.57
CA TYR A 6 -15.70 5.87 9.58
C TYR A 6 -15.02 5.29 8.33
N GLN A 7 -13.69 5.29 8.28
CA GLN A 7 -12.92 5.11 7.04
C GLN A 7 -12.44 3.67 6.80
N ALA A 8 -12.18 2.92 7.88
CA ALA A 8 -11.54 1.61 7.78
C ALA A 8 -12.11 0.60 8.77
N CYS A 9 -11.95 -0.68 8.44
CA CYS A 9 -12.31 -1.77 9.33
C CYS A 9 -11.53 -1.68 10.65
N THR A 10 -12.14 -2.20 11.71
CA THR A 10 -11.60 -2.10 13.08
C THR A 10 -10.17 -2.64 13.16
N GLU A 11 -9.89 -3.73 12.45
CA GLU A 11 -8.60 -4.42 12.43
C GLU A 11 -7.47 -3.52 11.86
N LEU A 12 -7.76 -2.74 10.81
CA LEU A 12 -6.78 -1.81 10.22
C LEU A 12 -6.57 -0.56 11.06
N VAL A 13 -7.61 -0.10 11.77
CA VAL A 13 -7.56 1.09 12.62
C VAL A 13 -6.82 0.81 13.92
N GLU A 14 -7.04 -0.37 14.52
CA GLU A 14 -6.48 -0.68 15.84
C GLU A 14 -4.95 -0.61 15.87
N PHE A 15 -4.27 -1.05 14.81
CA PHE A 15 -2.80 -1.09 14.75
C PHE A 15 -2.15 0.30 14.87
N PRO A 16 -2.43 1.29 13.99
CA PRO A 16 -1.84 2.62 14.12
C PRO A 16 -2.33 3.32 15.39
N PHE A 17 -3.57 3.08 15.84
CA PHE A 17 -4.06 3.69 17.08
C PHE A 17 -3.30 3.23 18.30
N LYS A 18 -3.09 1.92 18.48
CA LYS A 18 -2.28 1.38 19.59
C LYS A 18 -0.83 1.88 19.58
N LEU A 19 -0.28 2.22 18.41
CA LEU A 19 1.11 2.66 18.27
C LEU A 19 1.30 4.15 18.51
N TYR A 20 0.38 4.99 18.04
CA TYR A 20 0.56 6.43 18.00
C TYR A 20 -0.36 7.21 18.95
N PHE A 21 -1.39 6.57 19.49
CA PHE A 21 -2.41 7.22 20.32
C PHE A 21 -2.68 6.42 21.60
N ASN A 22 -2.84 7.12 22.72
CA ASN A 22 -3.07 6.48 24.03
C ASN A 22 -4.54 6.21 24.35
N GLU A 23 -5.46 6.56 23.46
CA GLU A 23 -6.91 6.40 23.68
C GLU A 23 -7.54 5.45 22.66
N PRO A 24 -8.51 4.60 23.09
CA PRO A 24 -9.20 3.69 22.20
C PRO A 24 -10.09 4.46 21.22
N ILE A 25 -10.04 4.07 19.94
CA ILE A 25 -10.98 4.53 18.92
C ILE A 25 -12.10 3.52 18.70
N GLN A 26 -13.29 4.05 18.48
CA GLN A 26 -14.43 3.27 18.01
C GLN A 26 -14.50 3.32 16.48
N SER A 27 -14.44 2.16 15.84
CA SER A 27 -14.72 2.00 14.40
C SER A 27 -16.19 1.58 14.25
N ILE A 28 -16.93 2.29 13.39
CA ILE A 28 -18.33 1.96 13.10
C ILE A 28 -18.37 0.96 11.95
N LYS A 29 -18.49 -0.33 12.29
CA LYS A 29 -18.45 -1.45 11.34
C LYS A 29 -19.50 -1.36 10.22
N GLU A 30 -20.66 -0.77 10.50
CA GLU A 30 -21.82 -0.69 9.60
C GLU A 30 -21.57 0.11 8.32
N LEU A 31 -20.52 0.94 8.27
CA LEU A 31 -20.18 1.76 7.11
C LEU A 31 -18.99 1.21 6.31
N THR A 32 -18.41 0.10 6.74
CA THR A 32 -17.28 -0.53 6.05
C THR A 32 -17.79 -1.28 4.82
N ARG A 33 -17.34 -0.87 3.63
CA ARG A 33 -17.70 -1.54 2.38
C ARG A 33 -16.90 -2.84 2.25
N SER A 34 -17.59 -3.97 2.15
CA SER A 34 -16.96 -5.23 1.74
C SER A 34 -16.79 -5.25 0.22
N HIS A 35 -15.64 -5.72 -0.24
CA HIS A 35 -15.35 -5.95 -1.65
C HIS A 35 -15.12 -7.45 -1.87
N ASP A 36 -15.68 -7.99 -2.95
CA ASP A 36 -15.50 -9.38 -3.33
C ASP A 36 -14.10 -9.59 -3.93
N LEU A 37 -13.10 -9.72 -3.08
CA LEU A 37 -11.74 -10.04 -3.53
C LEU A 37 -11.64 -11.52 -3.94
N PRO A 38 -10.80 -11.84 -4.94
CA PRO A 38 -10.55 -13.24 -5.29
C PRO A 38 -9.81 -13.95 -4.15
N GLU A 39 -10.21 -15.20 -3.88
CA GLU A 39 -9.53 -16.09 -2.92
C GLU A 39 -8.01 -16.17 -3.20
N PRO A 40 -7.13 -16.05 -2.19
CA PRO A 40 -7.41 -16.13 -0.76
C PRO A 40 -7.70 -14.77 -0.09
N PHE A 41 -7.81 -13.69 -0.86
CA PHE A 41 -7.92 -12.33 -0.32
C PHE A 41 -9.36 -12.05 0.12
N ASP A 42 -9.51 -11.41 1.29
CA ASP A 42 -10.79 -10.91 1.79
C ASP A 42 -10.66 -9.42 2.18
N SER A 43 -11.78 -8.69 2.11
CA SER A 43 -11.82 -7.24 2.37
C SER A 43 -11.72 -6.86 3.86
N SER A 44 -11.57 -7.85 4.74
CA SER A 44 -11.53 -7.62 6.19
C SER A 44 -10.10 -7.58 6.76
N ARG A 45 -9.08 -7.83 5.93
CA ARG A 45 -7.72 -8.10 6.40
C ARG A 45 -6.66 -7.22 5.74
N LEU A 46 -5.64 -6.91 6.56
CA LEU A 46 -4.34 -6.46 6.08
C LEU A 46 -3.60 -7.66 5.48
N TRP A 47 -3.22 -7.56 4.21
CA TRP A 47 -2.41 -8.59 3.55
C TRP A 47 -0.98 -8.07 3.40
N LEU A 48 -0.03 -8.71 4.09
CA LEU A 48 1.40 -8.40 3.95
C LEU A 48 2.00 -9.32 2.88
N ILE A 49 2.30 -8.75 1.71
CA ILE A 49 3.06 -9.44 0.66
C ILE A 49 4.52 -8.97 0.76
N VAL A 50 5.42 -9.88 1.10
CA VAL A 50 6.86 -9.60 1.18
C VAL A 50 7.51 -9.97 -0.13
N SER A 51 7.91 -8.95 -0.90
CA SER A 51 8.66 -9.14 -2.13
C SER A 51 10.11 -9.56 -1.88
N SER A 52 10.67 -10.24 -2.87
CA SER A 52 12.07 -10.68 -2.90
C SER A 52 13.09 -9.53 -2.73
N SER A 53 14.30 -9.93 -2.33
CA SER A 53 15.43 -9.06 -1.96
C SER A 53 16.18 -8.48 -3.17
N ASP A 54 15.54 -7.61 -3.94
CA ASP A 54 16.15 -6.85 -5.06
C ASP A 54 16.16 -5.32 -4.82
N SER A 55 16.02 -4.88 -3.57
CA SER A 55 16.12 -3.46 -3.22
C SER A 55 17.54 -2.93 -3.50
N HIS A 56 17.64 -1.91 -4.33
CA HIS A 56 18.88 -1.17 -4.57
C HIS A 56 18.64 0.34 -4.67
N ARG A 57 19.72 1.12 -4.60
CA ARG A 57 19.64 2.58 -4.76
C ARG A 57 19.37 2.92 -6.22
N ALA A 58 18.54 3.93 -6.47
CA ALA A 58 18.31 4.39 -7.83
C ALA A 58 19.58 5.05 -8.40
N GLU A 59 20.03 4.64 -9.58
CA GLU A 59 21.23 5.19 -10.23
C GLU A 59 21.15 6.70 -10.43
N SER A 60 19.98 7.20 -10.84
CA SER A 60 19.76 8.63 -11.09
C SER A 60 19.62 9.46 -9.81
N GLN A 61 19.32 8.83 -8.67
CA GLN A 61 19.04 9.50 -7.40
C GLN A 61 19.50 8.63 -6.22
N PRO A 62 20.78 8.72 -5.82
CA PRO A 62 21.39 7.79 -4.85
C PRO A 62 20.72 7.77 -3.47
N THR A 63 19.94 8.78 -3.11
CA THR A 63 19.20 8.89 -1.84
C THR A 63 17.89 8.12 -1.83
N THR A 64 17.46 7.59 -2.98
CA THR A 64 16.18 6.91 -3.16
C THR A 64 16.38 5.43 -3.50
N PHE A 65 15.36 4.61 -3.26
CA PHE A 65 15.43 3.16 -3.42
C PHE A 65 14.42 2.68 -4.46
N ILE A 66 14.81 1.64 -5.18
CA ILE A 66 13.95 0.93 -6.11
C ILE A 66 14.02 -0.56 -5.83
N ASN A 67 12.90 -1.24 -6.06
CA ASN A 67 12.81 -2.68 -6.05
C ASN A 67 11.99 -3.10 -7.27
N THR A 68 12.70 -3.56 -8.31
CA THR A 68 12.07 -3.87 -9.59
C THR A 68 11.26 -5.15 -9.53
N THR A 69 11.71 -6.11 -8.70
CA THR A 69 10.96 -7.34 -8.46
C THR A 69 9.64 -7.05 -7.74
N GLU A 70 9.66 -6.20 -6.71
CA GLU A 70 8.45 -5.78 -6.00
C GLU A 70 7.46 -5.08 -6.93
N ALA A 71 7.96 -4.23 -7.83
CA ALA A 71 7.10 -3.59 -8.83
C ALA A 71 6.45 -4.62 -9.79
N ALA A 72 7.19 -5.65 -10.20
CA ALA A 72 6.67 -6.71 -11.07
C ALA A 72 5.64 -7.61 -10.36
N GLU A 73 5.89 -7.90 -9.08
CA GLU A 73 4.95 -8.63 -8.22
C GLU A 73 3.65 -7.82 -8.02
N ILE A 74 3.75 -6.52 -7.75
CA ILE A 74 2.59 -5.62 -7.65
C ILE A 74 1.79 -5.60 -8.96
N CYS A 75 2.47 -5.51 -10.11
CA CYS A 75 1.78 -5.59 -11.40
C CYS A 75 1.01 -6.91 -11.55
N SER A 76 1.66 -8.02 -11.21
CA SER A 76 1.05 -9.36 -11.29
C SER A 76 -0.14 -9.49 -10.34
N PHE A 77 -0.04 -8.91 -9.14
CA PHE A 77 -1.11 -8.86 -8.17
C PHE A 77 -2.30 -8.03 -8.66
N VAL A 78 -2.06 -6.84 -9.21
CA VAL A 78 -3.12 -5.99 -9.79
C VAL A 78 -3.79 -6.70 -10.98
N GLU A 79 -3.02 -7.35 -11.84
CA GLU A 79 -3.55 -8.18 -12.94
C GLU A 79 -4.38 -9.37 -12.42
N TYR A 80 -3.98 -9.97 -11.30
CA TYR A 80 -4.69 -11.06 -10.64
C TYR A 80 -6.02 -10.61 -10.01
N LEU A 81 -6.12 -9.38 -9.51
CA LEU A 81 -7.37 -8.84 -8.97
C LEU A 81 -8.40 -8.49 -10.07
N ARG A 82 -7.96 -8.31 -11.31
CA ARG A 82 -8.78 -7.93 -12.46
C ARG A 82 -9.87 -8.95 -12.88
N PRO A 83 -9.65 -10.28 -12.89
CA PRO A 83 -10.57 -11.25 -13.51
C PRO A 83 -11.83 -11.59 -12.71
N GLY A 84 -12.15 -10.88 -11.62
CA GLY A 84 -13.32 -11.19 -10.76
C GLY A 84 -14.61 -10.41 -11.05
N GLY A 85 -14.63 -9.51 -12.05
CA GLY A 85 -15.69 -8.49 -12.15
C GLY A 85 -15.49 -7.33 -11.16
N ASN A 86 -14.32 -7.28 -10.53
CA ASN A 86 -13.96 -6.25 -9.56
C ASN A 86 -13.63 -4.95 -10.27
N ASP A 87 -14.36 -3.91 -9.90
CA ASP A 87 -14.01 -2.55 -10.28
C ASP A 87 -12.71 -2.15 -9.58
N LEU A 88 -11.62 -2.11 -10.34
CA LEU A 88 -10.33 -1.64 -9.84
C LEU A 88 -10.32 -0.11 -9.66
N SER A 89 -11.42 0.60 -9.90
CA SER A 89 -11.55 2.05 -9.65
C SER A 89 -11.20 2.42 -8.21
N ASN A 90 -11.43 1.52 -7.25
CA ASN A 90 -11.23 1.77 -5.83
C ASN A 90 -9.90 1.19 -5.30
N LEU A 91 -9.01 0.76 -6.19
CA LEU A 91 -7.66 0.29 -5.86
C LEU A 91 -6.64 1.39 -6.12
N VAL A 92 -5.76 1.62 -5.15
CA VAL A 92 -4.61 2.51 -5.29
C VAL A 92 -3.32 1.80 -4.90
N VAL A 93 -2.22 2.14 -5.57
CA VAL A 93 -0.88 1.72 -5.17
C VAL A 93 -0.12 2.91 -4.60
N ILE A 94 0.34 2.80 -3.36
CA ILE A 94 1.19 3.81 -2.74
C ILE A 94 2.61 3.29 -2.56
N CYS A 95 3.60 4.17 -2.67
CA CYS A 95 5.00 3.82 -2.47
C CYS A 95 5.74 4.87 -1.65
N ALA A 96 6.77 4.47 -0.91
CA ALA A 96 7.49 5.42 -0.06
C ALA A 96 8.48 6.31 -0.83
N TYR A 97 8.98 5.83 -1.98
CA TYR A 97 10.05 6.52 -2.72
C TYR A 97 9.57 6.98 -4.09
N GLY A 98 9.89 8.23 -4.45
CA GLY A 98 9.58 8.78 -5.78
C GLY A 98 10.28 8.04 -6.93
N SER A 99 11.42 7.41 -6.68
CA SER A 99 12.08 6.52 -7.66
C SER A 99 11.27 5.25 -7.89
N GLN A 100 10.71 4.64 -6.84
CA GLN A 100 9.84 3.47 -6.96
C GLN A 100 8.55 3.83 -7.70
N HIS A 101 7.97 5.00 -7.39
CA HIS A 101 6.81 5.53 -8.12
C HIS A 101 7.05 5.54 -9.63
N ARG A 102 8.21 6.04 -10.08
CA ARG A 102 8.58 6.05 -11.50
C ARG A 102 8.72 4.65 -12.10
N VAL A 103 9.25 3.68 -11.35
CA VAL A 103 9.36 2.29 -11.79
C VAL A 103 7.97 1.68 -11.96
N LEU A 104 7.11 1.80 -10.93
CA LEU A 104 5.73 1.33 -10.97
C LEU A 104 4.93 1.96 -12.12
N TYR A 105 5.03 3.28 -12.29
CA TYR A 105 4.36 4.00 -13.36
C TYR A 105 4.76 3.47 -14.75
N ARG A 106 6.05 3.23 -14.98
CA ARG A 106 6.54 2.66 -16.26
C ARG A 106 6.03 1.23 -16.46
N GLN A 107 6.09 0.39 -15.44
CA GLN A 107 5.62 -1.00 -15.56
C GLN A 107 4.10 -1.07 -15.77
N PHE A 108 3.32 -0.21 -15.10
CA PHE A 108 1.88 -0.11 -15.30
C PHE A 108 1.54 0.29 -16.73
N ALA A 109 2.26 1.29 -17.28
CA ALA A 109 2.10 1.68 -18.67
C ALA A 109 2.43 0.53 -19.65
N MET A 110 3.52 -0.22 -19.41
CA MET A 110 3.90 -1.38 -20.23
C MET A 110 2.86 -2.51 -20.20
N LYS A 111 2.17 -2.68 -19.08
CA LYS A 111 1.16 -3.73 -18.86
C LYS A 111 -0.28 -3.28 -19.08
N ASN A 112 -0.49 -2.04 -19.54
CA ASN A 112 -1.82 -1.43 -19.67
C ASN A 112 -2.65 -1.56 -18.37
N ILE A 113 -2.00 -1.25 -17.23
CA ILE A 113 -2.65 -1.18 -15.92
C ILE A 113 -3.08 0.27 -15.66
N CYS A 114 -4.40 0.48 -15.51
CA CYS A 114 -5.01 1.79 -15.25
C CYS A 114 -5.34 1.98 -13.77
N VAL A 115 -4.37 1.75 -12.89
CA VAL A 115 -4.51 1.92 -11.43
C VAL A 115 -3.72 3.16 -10.98
N PRO A 116 -4.31 4.07 -10.18
CA PRO A 116 -3.59 5.20 -9.63
C PRO A 116 -2.39 4.76 -8.79
N CYS A 117 -1.25 5.43 -8.99
CA CYS A 117 -0.04 5.20 -8.21
C CYS A 117 0.47 6.52 -7.65
N HIS A 118 0.75 6.55 -6.35
CA HIS A 118 1.14 7.75 -5.59
C HIS A 118 2.34 7.47 -4.69
N THR A 119 3.04 8.53 -4.26
CA THR A 119 3.89 8.42 -3.08
C THR A 119 3.04 8.58 -1.82
N VAL A 120 3.48 8.02 -0.68
CA VAL A 120 2.79 8.16 0.62
C VAL A 120 2.48 9.63 0.92
N ASP A 121 3.47 10.51 0.78
CA ASP A 121 3.29 11.95 1.04
C ASP A 121 2.22 12.58 0.14
N SER A 122 2.17 12.18 -1.14
CA SER A 122 1.19 12.72 -2.09
C SER A 122 -0.22 12.16 -1.92
N PHE A 123 -0.38 11.04 -1.20
CA PHE A 123 -1.65 10.40 -0.93
C PHE A 123 -2.24 10.79 0.44
N MET A 124 -1.54 11.63 1.21
CA MET A 124 -2.01 12.06 2.53
C MET A 124 -3.37 12.77 2.44
N GLY A 125 -4.32 12.32 3.27
CA GLY A 125 -5.68 12.85 3.31
C GLY A 125 -6.61 12.31 2.21
N GLN A 126 -6.14 11.33 1.42
CA GLN A 126 -6.96 10.59 0.47
C GLN A 126 -7.27 9.19 0.99
N GLU A 127 -8.31 8.58 0.44
CA GLU A 127 -8.82 7.27 0.86
C GLU A 127 -9.10 6.40 -0.38
N SER A 128 -8.98 5.09 -0.20
CA SER A 128 -9.29 4.09 -1.22
C SER A 128 -9.71 2.81 -0.52
N ASP A 129 -10.62 2.05 -1.13
CA ASP A 129 -11.12 0.81 -0.53
C ASP A 129 -10.04 -0.27 -0.49
N ILE A 130 -9.16 -0.31 -1.50
CA ILE A 130 -8.02 -1.23 -1.56
C ILE A 130 -6.73 -0.42 -1.72
N VAL A 131 -5.79 -0.61 -0.80
CA VAL A 131 -4.48 0.04 -0.84
C VAL A 131 -3.38 -1.00 -0.91
N VAL A 132 -2.54 -0.93 -1.95
CA VAL A 132 -1.32 -1.73 -2.08
C VAL A 132 -0.12 -0.87 -1.73
N ILE A 133 0.68 -1.27 -0.74
CA ILE A 133 1.83 -0.50 -0.25
C ILE A 133 3.14 -1.10 -0.75
N SER A 134 3.91 -0.33 -1.52
CA SER A 134 5.27 -0.67 -1.91
C SER A 134 6.28 -0.01 -0.97
N LEU A 135 7.00 -0.83 -0.21
CA LEU A 135 8.03 -0.37 0.73
C LEU A 135 9.41 -0.23 0.06
N SER A 136 9.66 -0.93 -1.03
CA SER A 136 10.89 -0.87 -1.85
C SER A 136 12.21 -1.23 -1.17
N ARG A 137 12.29 -1.27 0.16
CA ARG A 137 13.49 -1.62 0.93
C ARG A 137 13.40 -3.03 1.47
N THR A 138 14.43 -3.82 1.18
CA THR A 138 14.59 -5.19 1.71
C THR A 138 15.85 -5.36 2.58
N SER A 139 16.59 -4.28 2.81
CA SER A 139 17.82 -4.30 3.62
C SER A 139 17.52 -4.40 5.12
N ARG A 140 18.17 -5.37 5.78
CA ARG A 140 18.08 -5.56 7.24
C ARG A 140 18.83 -4.49 8.04
N THR A 141 19.80 -3.81 7.43
CA THR A 141 20.74 -2.89 8.11
C THR A 141 20.42 -1.42 7.95
N THR A 142 19.57 -1.03 6.98
CA THR A 142 19.24 0.39 6.75
C THR A 142 17.75 0.59 6.55
N LYS A 143 17.09 1.19 7.55
CA LYS A 143 15.63 1.41 7.56
C LYS A 143 15.23 2.78 7.01
N GLY A 144 16.08 3.81 7.13
CA GLY A 144 15.83 5.12 6.50
C GLY A 144 14.56 5.78 7.06
N PHE A 145 13.64 6.22 6.19
CA PHE A 145 12.34 6.79 6.61
C PHE A 145 11.49 5.83 7.45
N TYR A 146 11.78 4.52 7.42
CA TYR A 146 11.10 3.51 8.25
C TYR A 146 11.68 3.37 9.66
N GLU A 147 12.57 4.26 10.08
CA GLU A 147 13.08 4.26 11.46
C GLU A 147 11.99 4.74 12.42
N THR A 148 11.55 3.84 13.29
CA THR A 148 10.75 4.16 14.47
C THR A 148 11.67 4.74 15.54
N ASN A 149 11.62 6.05 15.74
CA ASN A 149 12.04 6.68 17.00
C ASN A 149 10.85 6.67 17.97
N LEU A 150 10.34 5.47 18.28
CA LEU A 150 9.34 5.26 19.34
C LEU A 150 10.04 4.82 20.61
#